data_AF-A0A094CBW5-F1
#
_entry.id   AF-A0A094CBW5-F1
#
_cell.length_a   1.000
_cell.length_b   1.000
_cell.length_c   1.000
_cell.angle_alpha   90.00
_cell.angle_beta   90.00
_cell.angle_gamma   90.00
#
_symmetry.space_group_name_H-M   'P 1'
#
loop_
_entity.id
_entity.type
_entity.pdbx_description
1 polymer ?
#
loop_
_entity_poly.entity_id
_entity_poly.type
_entity_poly.pdbx_seq_one_letter_code
_entity_poly.pdbx_strand_id
1 'polypeptide(L)'
;MLTRHSLEIVMESTDDLQDNGVMFFFTMAIADNAFKHFETLEKLLKARVPRGRDSWTLKWKDEALNRPVLRMVSSNGVHENRALTFASLRDQIVSLGKRAGYRDNVKIHAIRAGVANKIKDPQIRKQVMGQKSDAVYEEYYRSGLVKENIFALFSNKVGSTKHIEVLCSIGHRRDQNAPRDLTCKEKDEVYRRPEVQELNMRIKEATAKMPPNPDKGSAQFKERQKLYTEKSNLLRSARASHREKWFSGSFDEEAQRQLQQEGEDDETLPKPASKFPLIRHLMPERNRIANALLVTKDLQSKEGQAVLQDLCSLCIDDNRVAYRPDERPVDGVESSDALEAHT
;
A
#
# COMPACT_ATOMS: atom_id res chain seq x y z
N MET A 1 -21.56 31.97 13.26
CA MET A 1 -20.24 31.37 13.54
C MET A 1 -20.44 29.89 13.82
N LEU A 2 -20.23 29.02 12.84
CA LEU A 2 -20.17 27.57 13.08
C LEU A 2 -18.82 27.29 13.73
N THR A 3 -18.81 26.99 15.03
CA THR A 3 -17.66 26.37 15.68
C THR A 3 -17.36 25.08 14.93
N ARG A 4 -16.32 25.09 14.08
CA ARG A 4 -15.70 23.87 13.58
C ARG A 4 -15.19 23.15 14.83
N HIS A 5 -15.90 22.12 15.27
CA HIS A 5 -15.33 21.17 16.21
C HIS A 5 -14.07 20.61 15.55
N SER A 6 -12.91 20.95 16.08
CA SER A 6 -11.65 20.31 15.72
C SER A 6 -11.78 18.85 16.12
N LEU A 7 -11.80 17.95 15.15
CA LEU A 7 -11.64 16.53 15.42
C LEU A 7 -10.21 16.33 15.88
N GLU A 8 -10.03 16.08 17.17
CA GLU A 8 -8.74 15.70 17.73
C GLU A 8 -8.63 14.17 17.64
N ILE A 9 -7.59 13.71 16.96
CA ILE A 9 -7.26 12.29 16.84
C ILE A 9 -6.00 12.07 17.67
N VAL A 10 -6.11 11.25 18.70
CA VAL A 10 -4.96 10.78 19.47
C VAL A 10 -4.44 9.50 18.84
N MET A 11 -3.15 9.48 18.51
CA MET A 11 -2.44 8.28 18.06
C MET A 11 -1.44 7.92 19.15
N GLU A 12 -1.49 6.67 19.60
CA GLU A 12 -0.55 6.14 20.58
C GLU A 12 0.51 5.30 19.87
N SER A 13 1.73 5.32 20.39
CA SER A 13 2.77 4.40 19.94
C SER A 13 2.42 2.99 20.41
N THR A 14 2.59 2.01 19.53
CA THR A 14 2.36 0.59 19.83
C THR A 14 3.67 -0.19 19.68
N ASP A 15 3.86 -1.23 20.49
CA ASP A 15 5.02 -2.12 20.36
C ASP A 15 4.94 -2.97 19.09
N ASP A 16 3.74 -3.20 18.55
CA ASP A 16 3.59 -3.79 17.23
C ASP A 16 3.89 -2.73 16.17
N LEU A 17 5.08 -2.83 15.56
CA LEU A 17 5.56 -1.88 14.56
C LEU A 17 4.67 -1.86 13.31
N GLN A 18 3.97 -2.95 12.99
CA GLN A 18 3.08 -3.00 11.83
C GLN A 18 1.84 -2.11 12.02
N ASP A 19 1.40 -1.95 13.27
CA ASP A 19 0.22 -1.17 13.66
C ASP A 19 0.59 0.21 14.23
N ASN A 20 1.89 0.55 14.28
CA ASN A 20 2.36 1.80 14.85
C ASN A 20 2.21 2.98 13.86
N GLY A 21 1.07 3.65 13.89
CA GLY A 21 0.80 4.83 13.06
C GLY A 21 1.73 6.03 13.33
N VAL A 22 2.24 6.16 14.56
CA VAL A 22 3.15 7.25 14.97
C VAL A 22 4.48 7.13 14.24
N MET A 23 4.99 5.92 14.06
CA MET A 23 6.23 5.61 13.34
C MET A 23 6.22 6.19 11.92
N PHE A 24 5.18 5.90 11.14
CA PHE A 24 5.05 6.39 9.76
C PHE A 24 4.92 7.91 9.71
N PHE A 25 4.15 8.49 10.64
CA PHE A 25 3.96 9.94 10.71
C PHE A 25 5.28 10.68 11.00
N PHE A 26 6.05 10.23 12.01
CA PHE A 26 7.35 10.82 12.34
C PHE A 26 8.37 10.67 11.21
N THR A 27 8.39 9.52 10.55
CA THR A 27 9.27 9.30 9.40
C THR A 27 9.04 10.36 8.32
N MET A 28 7.78 10.58 7.93
CA MET A 28 7.43 11.59 6.92
C MET A 28 7.75 13.00 7.39
N ALA A 29 7.45 13.34 8.65
CA ALA A 29 7.73 14.65 9.22
C ALA A 29 9.23 14.96 9.29
N ILE A 30 10.07 13.96 9.60
CA ILE A 30 11.54 14.09 9.59
C ILE A 30 12.06 14.24 8.18
N ALA A 31 11.58 13.43 7.22
CA ALA A 31 11.95 13.56 5.81
C ALA A 31 11.63 14.95 5.24
N ASP A 32 10.55 15.58 5.73
CA ASP A 32 10.17 16.95 5.37
C ASP A 32 10.85 18.04 6.20
N ASN A 33 11.72 17.68 7.15
CA ASN A 33 12.37 18.60 8.07
C ASN A 33 11.37 19.51 8.83
N ALA A 34 10.24 18.94 9.23
CA ALA A 34 9.06 19.67 9.68
C ALA A 34 9.10 20.13 11.16
N PHE A 35 9.91 19.48 12.00
CA PHE A 35 10.01 19.81 13.42
C PHE A 35 11.03 20.92 13.68
N LYS A 36 10.65 21.89 14.51
CA LYS A 36 11.53 22.98 14.93
C LYS A 36 12.62 22.45 15.88
N HIS A 37 13.89 22.70 15.57
CA HIS A 37 15.08 22.26 16.32
C HIS A 37 15.36 20.74 16.32
N PHE A 38 14.55 19.94 15.61
CA PHE A 38 14.66 18.48 15.52
C PHE A 38 14.70 18.04 14.05
N GLU A 39 15.70 18.52 13.32
CA GLU A 39 15.80 18.33 11.86
C GLU A 39 16.15 16.89 11.46
N THR A 40 16.66 16.09 12.39
CA THR A 40 17.08 14.71 12.13
C THR A 40 16.43 13.76 13.12
N LEU A 41 16.27 12.50 12.70
CA LEU A 41 15.77 11.43 13.56
C LEU A 41 16.61 11.29 14.84
N GLU A 42 17.94 11.40 14.73
CA GLU A 42 18.84 11.33 15.89
C GLU A 42 18.55 12.44 16.92
N LYS A 43 18.31 13.68 16.46
CA LYS A 43 17.91 14.77 17.37
C LYS A 43 16.56 14.49 18.00
N LEU A 44 15.59 14.03 17.21
CA LEU A 44 14.24 13.74 17.69
C LEU A 44 14.25 12.63 18.76
N LEU A 45 15.04 11.58 18.57
CA LEU A 45 15.18 10.49 19.54
C LEU A 45 15.85 10.93 20.85
N LYS A 46 16.57 12.07 20.86
CA LYS A 46 17.11 12.68 22.08
C LYS A 46 16.08 13.55 22.82
N ALA A 47 14.92 13.82 22.23
CA ALA A 47 13.87 14.61 22.87
C ALA A 47 13.39 13.93 24.16
N ARG A 48 13.24 14.73 25.23
CA ARG A 48 12.72 14.27 26.53
C ARG A 48 11.73 15.28 27.06
N VAL A 49 10.77 14.80 27.84
CA VAL A 49 9.88 15.69 28.60
C VAL A 49 10.74 16.47 29.60
N PRO A 50 10.65 17.82 29.63
CA PRO A 50 11.41 18.63 30.58
C PRO A 50 11.09 18.26 32.02
N ARG A 51 12.10 18.32 32.90
CA ARG A 51 11.93 18.01 34.33
C ARG A 51 10.83 18.88 34.94
N GLY A 52 9.92 18.25 35.68
CA GLY A 52 8.79 18.92 36.34
C GLY A 52 7.60 19.18 35.43
N ARG A 53 7.53 18.58 34.24
CA ARG A 53 6.36 18.60 33.36
C ARG A 53 5.89 17.17 33.06
N ASP A 54 4.58 17.01 32.90
CA ASP A 54 3.97 15.72 32.54
C ASP A 54 3.98 15.47 31.02
N SER A 55 4.07 16.54 30.23
CA SER A 55 4.10 16.46 28.78
C SER A 55 4.91 17.58 28.15
N TRP A 56 5.33 17.35 26.89
CA TRP A 56 6.01 18.35 26.09
C TRP A 56 5.60 18.25 24.63
N THR A 57 5.19 19.38 24.05
CA THR A 57 4.70 19.45 22.68
C THR A 57 5.81 19.88 21.72
N LEU A 58 6.14 19.02 20.76
CA LEU A 58 6.98 19.39 19.63
C LEU A 58 6.31 20.48 18.79
N LYS A 59 7.10 21.46 18.34
CA LYS A 59 6.60 22.56 17.51
C LYS A 59 6.96 22.33 16.05
N TRP A 60 6.01 22.63 15.17
CA TRP A 60 6.21 22.65 13.73
C TRP A 60 7.01 23.88 13.32
N LYS A 61 7.75 23.80 12.21
CA LYS A 61 8.23 24.96 11.48
C LYS A 61 7.08 25.63 10.73
N ASP A 62 7.18 26.94 10.53
CA ASP A 62 6.13 27.71 9.86
C ASP A 62 5.93 27.24 8.42
N GLU A 63 7.01 26.88 7.72
CA GLU A 63 6.95 26.33 6.36
C GLU A 63 6.21 24.97 6.27
N ALA A 64 6.19 24.19 7.36
CA ALA A 64 5.58 22.87 7.39
C ALA A 64 4.05 22.92 7.61
N LEU A 65 3.52 24.02 8.15
CA LEU A 65 2.12 24.13 8.55
C LEU A 65 1.12 23.96 7.39
N ASN A 66 1.52 24.36 6.18
CA ASN A 66 0.68 24.27 4.98
C ASN A 66 1.04 23.08 4.08
N ARG A 67 2.01 22.26 4.47
CA ARG A 67 2.47 21.12 3.69
C ARG A 67 1.56 19.90 3.96
N PRO A 68 0.96 19.29 2.92
CA PRO A 68 0.21 18.06 3.12
C PRO A 68 1.13 16.92 3.58
N VAL A 69 0.71 16.12 4.56
CA VAL A 69 1.48 14.95 5.04
C VAL A 69 1.60 13.89 3.93
N LEU A 70 0.47 13.51 3.33
CA LEU A 70 0.43 12.60 2.18
C LEU A 70 0.36 13.40 0.88
N ARG A 71 1.35 13.24 0.01
CA ARG A 71 1.51 14.04 -1.21
C ARG A 71 1.50 13.17 -2.47
N MET A 72 1.15 13.80 -3.59
CA MET A 72 1.24 13.18 -4.91
C MET A 72 2.69 12.88 -5.27
N VAL A 73 2.93 11.76 -5.94
CA VAL A 73 4.25 11.37 -6.45
C VAL A 73 4.22 11.31 -7.98
N SER A 74 5.28 11.78 -8.62
CA SER A 74 5.46 11.77 -10.07
C SER A 74 6.84 11.23 -10.45
N SER A 75 7.15 11.15 -11.75
CA SER A 75 8.51 10.84 -12.24
C SER A 75 9.57 11.82 -11.74
N ASN A 76 9.15 13.03 -11.35
CA ASN A 76 10.03 14.07 -10.86
C ASN A 76 10.18 14.05 -9.33
N GLY A 77 9.61 13.03 -8.65
CA GLY A 77 9.60 12.92 -7.20
C GLY A 77 8.27 13.31 -6.55
N VAL A 78 8.31 13.52 -5.23
CA VAL A 78 7.18 13.91 -4.39
C VAL A 78 6.83 15.38 -4.63
N HIS A 79 5.56 15.70 -4.86
CA HIS A 79 5.10 17.08 -5.00
C HIS A 79 5.11 17.79 -3.65
N GLU A 80 5.64 19.02 -3.58
CA GLU A 80 5.73 19.76 -2.33
C GLU A 80 4.36 20.09 -1.70
N ASN A 81 3.45 20.65 -2.50
CA ASN A 81 2.19 21.24 -1.99
C ASN A 81 0.93 20.50 -2.45
N ARG A 82 1.07 19.44 -3.26
CA ARG A 82 -0.08 18.73 -3.82
C ARG A 82 -0.44 17.52 -2.98
N ALA A 83 -1.52 17.66 -2.20
CA ALA A 83 -2.06 16.58 -1.39
C ALA A 83 -2.42 15.34 -2.25
N LEU A 84 -2.19 14.16 -1.69
CA LEU A 84 -2.60 12.88 -2.28
C LEU A 84 -4.11 12.88 -2.51
N THR A 85 -4.52 12.61 -3.75
CA THR A 85 -5.94 12.53 -4.08
C THR A 85 -6.53 11.20 -3.63
N PHE A 86 -7.84 11.19 -3.32
CA PHE A 86 -8.56 9.95 -2.99
C PHE A 86 -8.48 8.92 -4.14
N ALA A 87 -8.56 9.37 -5.39
CA ALA A 87 -8.44 8.48 -6.55
C ALA A 87 -7.07 7.78 -6.57
N SER A 88 -5.99 8.52 -6.34
CA SER A 88 -4.63 7.95 -6.27
C SER A 88 -4.49 6.97 -5.11
N LEU A 89 -4.96 7.33 -3.91
CA LEU A 89 -4.91 6.44 -2.74
C LEU A 89 -5.71 5.15 -2.98
N ARG A 90 -6.91 5.26 -3.54
CA ARG A 90 -7.75 4.11 -3.92
C ARG A 90 -7.01 3.19 -4.89
N ASP A 91 -6.44 3.75 -5.96
CA ASP A 91 -5.77 2.95 -6.98
C ASP A 91 -4.52 2.24 -6.41
N GLN A 92 -3.78 2.91 -5.52
CA GLN A 92 -2.64 2.33 -4.79
C GLN A 92 -3.08 1.17 -3.88
N ILE A 93 -4.15 1.34 -3.10
CA ILE A 93 -4.68 0.31 -2.19
C ILE A 93 -5.22 -0.89 -2.97
N VAL A 94 -5.93 -0.65 -4.08
CA VAL A 94 -6.39 -1.72 -4.98
C VAL A 94 -5.22 -2.51 -5.56
N SER A 95 -4.18 -1.81 -6.02
CA SER A 95 -2.96 -2.45 -6.52
C SER A 95 -2.27 -3.29 -5.44
N LEU A 96 -2.15 -2.75 -4.22
CA LEU A 96 -1.57 -3.45 -3.08
C LEU A 96 -2.38 -4.71 -2.74
N GLY A 97 -3.71 -4.61 -2.68
CA GLY A 97 -4.58 -5.74 -2.38
C GLY A 97 -4.45 -6.89 -3.39
N LYS A 98 -4.38 -6.55 -4.69
CA LYS A 98 -4.14 -7.55 -5.75
C LYS A 98 -2.78 -8.23 -5.60
N ARG A 99 -1.72 -7.49 -5.28
CA ARG A 99 -0.37 -8.05 -5.01
C ARG A 99 -0.34 -8.95 -3.77
N ALA A 100 -1.19 -8.66 -2.78
CA ALA A 100 -1.33 -9.47 -1.57
C ALA A 100 -2.17 -10.74 -1.79
N GLY A 101 -2.83 -10.89 -2.94
CA GLY A 101 -3.61 -12.08 -3.30
C GLY A 101 -5.12 -11.96 -3.04
N TYR A 102 -5.63 -10.82 -2.59
CA TYR A 102 -7.07 -10.67 -2.31
C TYR A 102 -7.90 -10.71 -3.59
N ARG A 103 -8.89 -11.61 -3.69
CA ARG A 103 -9.80 -11.65 -4.85
C ARG A 103 -10.43 -10.29 -5.11
N ASP A 104 -10.99 -9.67 -4.08
CA ASP A 104 -11.68 -8.40 -4.18
C ASP A 104 -10.76 -7.19 -3.98
N ASN A 105 -11.20 -6.07 -4.55
CA ASN A 105 -10.57 -4.78 -4.31
C ASN A 105 -10.70 -4.38 -2.83
N VAL A 106 -9.57 -4.15 -2.17
CA VAL A 106 -9.53 -3.51 -0.86
C VAL A 106 -10.08 -2.09 -1.00
N LYS A 107 -11.09 -1.73 -0.19
CA LYS A 107 -11.74 -0.42 -0.21
C LYS A 107 -11.45 0.33 1.10
N ILE A 108 -11.09 1.60 1.01
CA ILE A 108 -10.90 2.47 2.19
C ILE A 108 -12.19 2.54 3.02
N HIS A 109 -13.35 2.61 2.35
CA HIS A 109 -14.65 2.56 3.02
C HIS A 109 -14.89 1.25 3.77
N ALA A 110 -14.30 0.12 3.34
CA ALA A 110 -14.42 -1.15 4.04
C ALA A 110 -13.59 -1.15 5.34
N ILE A 111 -12.40 -0.53 5.35
CA ILE A 111 -11.62 -0.33 6.58
C ILE A 111 -12.44 0.49 7.58
N ARG A 112 -13.01 1.59 7.11
CA ARG A 112 -13.86 2.47 7.91
C ARG A 112 -15.12 1.77 8.43
N ALA A 113 -15.76 0.91 7.61
CA ALA A 113 -16.85 0.06 8.04
C ALA A 113 -16.40 -0.95 9.10
N GLY A 114 -15.23 -1.57 8.94
CA GLY A 114 -14.65 -2.47 9.93
C GLY A 114 -14.49 -1.83 11.30
N VAL A 115 -13.97 -0.59 11.34
CA VAL A 115 -13.87 0.21 12.58
C VAL A 115 -15.26 0.51 13.15
N ALA A 116 -16.19 1.00 12.33
CA ALA A 116 -17.54 1.35 12.78
C ALA A 116 -18.28 0.15 13.41
N ASN A 117 -18.16 -1.04 12.82
CA ASN A 117 -18.80 -2.26 13.35
C ASN A 117 -18.15 -2.76 14.66
N LYS A 118 -16.94 -2.32 15.01
CA LYS A 118 -16.29 -2.65 16.30
C LYS A 118 -16.70 -1.71 17.42
N ILE A 119 -17.11 -0.48 17.11
CA ILE A 119 -17.54 0.50 18.11
C ILE A 119 -19.02 0.25 18.46
N LYS A 120 -19.25 -0.32 19.65
CA LYS A 120 -20.59 -0.66 20.14
C LYS A 120 -21.40 0.59 20.48
N ASP A 121 -20.77 1.57 21.15
CA ASP A 121 -21.39 2.83 21.55
C ASP A 121 -21.75 3.70 20.33
N PRO A 122 -23.04 4.01 20.08
CA PRO A 122 -23.45 4.82 18.94
C PRO A 122 -22.93 6.26 18.95
N GLN A 123 -22.78 6.89 20.13
CA GLN A 123 -22.29 8.26 20.24
C GLN A 123 -20.80 8.33 19.89
N ILE A 124 -19.99 7.43 20.45
CA ILE A 124 -18.56 7.32 20.12
C ILE A 124 -18.40 6.98 18.64
N ARG A 125 -19.21 6.05 18.12
CA ARG A 125 -19.18 5.67 16.70
C ARG A 125 -19.47 6.87 15.80
N LYS A 126 -20.51 7.67 16.10
CA LYS A 126 -20.82 8.90 15.35
C LYS A 126 -19.68 9.89 15.37
N GLN A 127 -19.04 10.10 16.52
CA GLN A 127 -17.90 11.02 16.64
C GLN A 127 -16.70 10.55 15.82
N VAL A 128 -16.28 9.29 15.96
CA VAL A 128 -15.17 8.69 15.19
C VAL A 128 -15.46 8.70 13.69
N MET A 129 -16.72 8.50 13.32
CA MET A 129 -17.16 8.55 11.93
C MET A 129 -17.46 9.98 11.47
N GLY A 130 -17.41 11.02 12.30
CA GLY A 130 -17.84 12.37 11.92
C GLY A 130 -19.26 12.39 11.31
N GLN A 131 -20.15 11.51 11.78
CA GLN A 131 -21.51 11.37 11.28
C GLN A 131 -22.49 12.05 12.23
N LYS A 132 -23.52 12.68 11.65
CA LYS A 132 -24.59 13.35 12.42
C LYS A 132 -25.74 12.41 12.79
N SER A 133 -25.93 11.32 12.04
CA SER A 133 -27.05 10.41 12.18
C SER A 133 -26.59 8.96 12.14
N ASP A 134 -27.22 8.13 12.97
CA ASP A 134 -27.01 6.69 12.98
C ASP A 134 -27.56 6.03 11.70
N ALA A 135 -28.55 6.62 11.04
CA ALA A 135 -29.12 6.09 9.79
C ALA A 135 -28.05 5.82 8.72
N VAL A 136 -27.01 6.66 8.66
CA VAL A 136 -25.90 6.47 7.72
C VAL A 136 -25.09 5.22 8.05
N TYR A 137 -24.85 4.95 9.34
CA TYR A 137 -24.21 3.70 9.77
C TYR A 137 -25.08 2.50 9.40
N GLU A 138 -26.37 2.60 9.70
CA GLU A 138 -27.33 1.54 9.49
C GLU A 138 -27.46 1.11 8.03
N GLU A 139 -27.52 2.08 7.13
CA GLU A 139 -27.71 1.86 5.69
C GLU A 139 -26.42 1.45 4.98
N TYR A 140 -25.28 2.07 5.31
CA TYR A 140 -24.05 1.94 4.50
C TYR A 140 -22.91 1.17 5.16
N TYR A 141 -22.91 1.02 6.48
CA TYR A 141 -21.76 0.47 7.22
C TYR A 141 -22.08 -0.79 8.00
N ARG A 142 -23.34 -0.99 8.43
CA ARG A 142 -23.76 -2.17 9.17
C ARG A 142 -23.47 -3.44 8.36
N SER A 143 -22.79 -4.39 8.97
CA SER A 143 -22.60 -5.72 8.39
C SER A 143 -23.94 -6.38 8.09
N GLY A 144 -24.12 -6.88 6.87
CA GLY A 144 -25.26 -7.74 6.52
C GLY A 144 -25.17 -9.14 7.15
N LEU A 145 -23.98 -9.55 7.59
CA LEU A 145 -23.77 -10.79 8.34
C LEU A 145 -23.97 -10.54 9.83
N VAL A 146 -24.84 -11.35 10.43
CA VAL A 146 -25.03 -11.42 11.89
C VAL A 146 -23.82 -12.14 12.48
N LYS A 147 -23.05 -11.44 13.33
CA LYS A 147 -21.81 -11.96 13.95
C LYS A 147 -22.07 -12.74 15.24
N GLU A 148 -23.15 -13.51 15.26
CA GLU A 148 -23.57 -14.28 16.41
C GLU A 148 -23.80 -15.74 16.02
N ASN A 149 -23.43 -16.65 16.90
CA ASN A 149 -23.73 -18.06 16.73
C ASN A 149 -25.15 -18.34 17.22
N ILE A 150 -26.12 -18.22 16.32
CA ILE A 150 -27.56 -18.32 16.62
C ILE A 150 -27.91 -19.65 17.30
N PHE A 151 -27.32 -20.77 16.86
CA PHE A 151 -27.59 -22.09 17.45
C PHE A 151 -27.02 -22.23 18.86
N ALA A 152 -25.83 -21.69 19.11
CA ALA A 152 -25.25 -21.69 20.44
C ALA A 152 -26.07 -20.82 21.41
N LEU A 153 -26.52 -19.64 20.95
CA LEU A 153 -27.43 -18.78 21.71
C LEU A 153 -28.74 -19.49 22.03
N PHE A 154 -29.38 -20.12 21.04
CA PHE A 154 -30.61 -20.90 21.24
C PHE A 154 -30.43 -22.02 22.25
N SER A 155 -29.27 -22.69 22.23
CA SER A 155 -28.96 -23.83 23.09
C SER A 155 -28.39 -23.43 24.45
N ASN A 156 -28.30 -22.13 24.77
CA ASN A 156 -27.58 -21.60 25.94
C ASN A 156 -26.14 -22.15 26.08
N LYS A 157 -25.45 -22.35 24.96
CA LYS A 157 -24.06 -22.82 24.90
C LYS A 157 -23.12 -21.65 24.60
N VAL A 158 -21.88 -21.76 25.05
CA VAL A 158 -20.82 -20.85 24.63
C VAL A 158 -20.51 -21.11 23.14
N GLY A 159 -20.91 -20.18 22.28
CA GLY A 159 -20.66 -20.25 20.84
C GLY A 159 -19.35 -19.58 20.46
N SER A 160 -18.61 -20.20 19.54
CA SER A 160 -17.48 -19.54 18.86
C SER A 160 -17.99 -18.72 17.67
N THR A 161 -17.53 -17.48 17.55
CA THR A 161 -17.76 -16.59 16.39
C THR A 161 -16.56 -16.55 15.43
N LYS A 162 -15.46 -17.27 15.74
CA LYS A 162 -14.21 -17.23 14.95
C LYS A 162 -14.42 -17.53 13.46
N HIS A 163 -15.25 -18.52 13.14
CA HIS A 163 -15.56 -18.86 11.75
C HIS A 163 -16.32 -17.74 11.04
N ILE A 164 -17.22 -17.05 11.75
CA ILE A 164 -17.96 -15.90 11.23
C ILE A 164 -17.01 -14.72 10.99
N GLU A 165 -16.05 -14.50 11.88
CA GLU A 165 -15.00 -13.49 11.70
C GLU A 165 -14.12 -13.78 10.48
N VAL A 166 -13.74 -15.04 10.26
CA VAL A 166 -13.02 -15.47 9.05
C VAL A 166 -13.86 -15.18 7.82
N LEU A 167 -15.13 -15.58 7.78
CA LEU A 167 -16.03 -15.32 6.64
C LEU A 167 -16.23 -13.82 6.37
N CYS A 168 -16.29 -13.00 7.42
CA CYS A 168 -16.39 -11.55 7.31
C CYS A 168 -15.07 -10.89 6.87
N SER A 169 -13.94 -11.60 6.96
CA SER A 169 -12.64 -11.07 6.58
C SER A 169 -12.47 -11.13 5.06
N ILE A 170 -11.93 -10.05 4.48
CA ILE A 170 -11.46 -10.06 3.09
C ILE A 170 -10.38 -11.13 2.86
N GLY A 171 -9.70 -11.57 3.93
CA GLY A 171 -8.75 -12.69 3.92
C GLY A 171 -9.36 -14.03 3.54
N HIS A 172 -10.67 -14.24 3.70
CA HIS A 172 -11.32 -15.49 3.33
C HIS A 172 -11.18 -15.82 1.84
N ARG A 173 -11.19 -14.79 0.97
CA ARG A 173 -11.02 -14.93 -0.48
C ARG A 173 -9.61 -14.53 -0.95
N ARG A 174 -8.63 -14.61 -0.06
CA ARG A 174 -7.23 -14.36 -0.40
C ARG A 174 -6.57 -15.65 -0.85
N ASP A 175 -5.91 -15.59 -1.99
CA ASP A 175 -5.06 -16.67 -2.47
C ASP A 175 -3.68 -16.08 -2.80
N GLN A 176 -2.63 -16.59 -2.14
CA GLN A 176 -1.26 -16.11 -2.34
C GLN A 176 -0.68 -16.52 -3.70
N ASN A 177 -1.24 -17.56 -4.31
CA ASN A 177 -0.86 -18.05 -5.63
C ASN A 177 -1.56 -17.29 -6.76
N ALA A 178 -2.56 -16.46 -6.45
CA ALA A 178 -3.27 -15.68 -7.44
C ALA A 178 -2.32 -14.82 -8.29
N PRO A 179 -2.51 -14.78 -9.62
CA PRO A 179 -1.61 -14.10 -10.53
C PRO A 179 -1.57 -12.60 -10.23
N ARG A 180 -0.35 -12.06 -10.18
CA ARG A 180 -0.08 -10.64 -9.90
C ARG A 180 -0.03 -9.79 -11.16
N ASP A 181 0.30 -10.41 -12.29
CA ASP A 181 0.38 -9.81 -13.61
C ASP A 181 0.18 -10.92 -14.66
N LEU A 182 0.00 -10.54 -15.92
CA LEU A 182 -0.02 -11.47 -17.04
C LEU A 182 1.34 -12.16 -17.22
N THR A 183 1.32 -13.42 -17.64
CA THR A 183 2.53 -14.15 -18.05
C THR A 183 3.16 -13.50 -19.30
N CYS A 184 4.42 -13.82 -19.61
CA CYS A 184 5.08 -13.31 -20.81
C CYS A 184 4.33 -13.69 -22.09
N LYS A 185 3.83 -14.94 -22.16
CA LYS A 185 3.01 -15.45 -23.26
C LYS A 185 1.72 -14.65 -23.41
N GLU A 186 0.98 -14.44 -22.33
CA GLU A 186 -0.29 -13.70 -22.38
C GLU A 186 -0.10 -12.22 -22.68
N LYS A 187 1.00 -11.62 -22.20
CA LYS A 187 1.37 -10.25 -22.58
C LYS A 187 1.56 -10.14 -24.07
N ASP A 188 2.33 -11.05 -24.66
CA ASP A 188 2.58 -11.10 -26.09
C ASP A 188 1.29 -11.31 -26.89
N GLU A 189 0.41 -12.23 -26.46
CA GLU A 189 -0.91 -12.42 -27.05
C GLU A 189 -1.76 -11.13 -27.02
N VAL A 190 -1.74 -10.39 -25.90
CA VAL A 190 -2.44 -9.11 -25.79
C VAL A 190 -1.82 -8.05 -26.71
N TYR A 191 -0.48 -8.02 -26.85
CA TYR A 191 0.21 -7.08 -27.75
C TYR A 191 -0.02 -7.38 -29.23
N ARG A 192 -0.32 -8.63 -29.60
CA ARG A 192 -0.67 -9.04 -30.96
C ARG A 192 -2.10 -8.68 -31.37
N ARG A 193 -2.97 -8.28 -30.43
CA ARG A 193 -4.35 -7.89 -30.77
C ARG A 193 -4.35 -6.67 -31.70
N PRO A 194 -5.19 -6.65 -32.75
CA PRO A 194 -5.23 -5.54 -33.71
C PRO A 194 -5.44 -4.17 -33.04
N GLU A 195 -6.34 -4.10 -32.05
CA GLU A 195 -6.62 -2.91 -31.26
C GLU A 195 -5.37 -2.34 -30.54
N VAL A 196 -4.50 -3.21 -30.00
CA VAL A 196 -3.29 -2.78 -29.27
C VAL A 196 -2.20 -2.38 -30.26
N GLN A 197 -2.11 -3.08 -31.40
CA GLN A 197 -1.17 -2.72 -32.47
C GLN A 197 -1.50 -1.37 -33.09
N GLU A 198 -2.78 -1.10 -33.36
CA GLU A 198 -3.26 0.19 -33.85
C GLU A 198 -2.94 1.31 -32.85
N LEU A 199 -3.23 1.10 -31.56
CA LEU A 199 -2.86 2.07 -30.53
C LEU A 199 -1.35 2.32 -30.46
N ASN A 200 -0.52 1.29 -30.60
CA ASN A 200 0.94 1.45 -30.63
C ASN A 200 1.39 2.28 -31.83
N MET A 201 0.80 2.05 -33.02
CA MET A 201 1.07 2.81 -34.22
C MET A 201 0.68 4.28 -34.03
N ARG A 202 -0.53 4.55 -33.54
CA ARG A 202 -1.01 5.92 -33.26
C ARG A 202 -0.18 6.63 -32.20
N ILE A 203 0.28 5.93 -31.16
CA ILE A 203 1.19 6.48 -30.15
C ILE A 203 2.53 6.86 -30.79
N LYS A 204 3.08 6.01 -31.68
CA LYS A 204 4.35 6.29 -32.37
C LYS A 204 4.22 7.50 -33.29
N GLU A 205 3.15 7.59 -34.07
CA GLU A 205 2.86 8.75 -34.93
C GLU A 205 2.67 10.04 -34.13
N ALA A 206 1.86 10.00 -33.06
CA ALA A 206 1.65 11.14 -32.19
C ALA A 206 2.96 11.60 -31.54
N THR A 207 3.82 10.66 -31.15
CA THR A 207 5.14 10.98 -30.56
C THR A 207 6.08 11.59 -31.59
N ALA A 208 6.08 11.11 -32.84
CA ALA A 208 6.93 11.66 -33.91
C ALA A 208 6.56 13.09 -34.30
N LYS A 209 5.27 13.47 -34.16
CA LYS A 209 4.77 14.82 -34.43
C LYS A 209 5.04 15.80 -33.29
N MET A 210 5.59 15.35 -32.16
CA MET A 210 5.82 16.18 -30.98
C MET A 210 7.27 16.69 -30.92
N PRO A 211 7.49 17.94 -30.48
CA PRO A 211 8.84 18.43 -30.22
C PRO A 211 9.47 17.70 -29.01
N PRO A 212 10.81 17.73 -28.87
CA PRO A 212 11.52 17.05 -27.79
C PRO A 212 11.06 17.44 -26.38
N ASN A 213 10.67 18.70 -26.20
CA ASN A 213 10.08 19.23 -24.97
C ASN A 213 8.67 19.77 -25.26
N PRO A 214 7.66 18.89 -25.32
CA PRO A 214 6.30 19.28 -25.67
C PRO A 214 5.63 20.01 -24.50
N ASP A 215 4.91 21.09 -24.82
CA ASP A 215 4.02 21.73 -23.85
C ASP A 215 2.97 20.72 -23.37
N LYS A 216 2.92 20.50 -22.06
CA LYS A 216 1.96 19.59 -21.40
C LYS A 216 0.51 20.05 -21.57
N GLY A 217 0.29 21.34 -21.85
CA GLY A 217 -1.02 21.93 -22.14
C GLY A 217 -1.53 21.68 -23.57
N SER A 218 -0.62 21.37 -24.50
CA SER A 218 -0.91 21.24 -25.93
C SER A 218 -1.91 20.13 -26.26
N ALA A 219 -2.66 20.33 -27.35
CA ALA A 219 -3.62 19.34 -27.84
C ALA A 219 -2.94 18.01 -28.19
N GLN A 220 -1.76 18.08 -28.82
CA GLN A 220 -0.97 16.92 -29.23
C GLN A 220 -0.50 16.09 -28.03
N PHE A 221 -0.05 16.75 -26.95
CA PHE A 221 0.32 16.06 -25.72
C PHE A 221 -0.88 15.35 -25.07
N LYS A 222 -2.02 16.04 -25.00
CA LYS A 222 -3.27 15.48 -24.45
C LYS A 222 -3.80 14.30 -25.28
N GLU A 223 -3.70 14.38 -26.60
CA GLU A 223 -4.06 13.27 -27.50
C GLU A 223 -3.19 12.05 -27.25
N ARG A 224 -1.86 12.21 -27.19
CA ARG A 224 -0.94 11.11 -26.87
C ARG A 224 -1.25 10.51 -25.50
N GLN A 225 -1.53 11.34 -24.50
CA GLN A 225 -1.89 10.87 -23.16
C GLN A 225 -3.21 10.07 -23.16
N LYS A 226 -4.18 10.46 -23.97
CA LYS A 226 -5.43 9.70 -24.17
C LYS A 226 -5.15 8.32 -24.74
N LEU A 227 -4.30 8.22 -25.78
CA LEU A 227 -3.91 6.93 -26.36
C LEU A 227 -3.18 6.02 -25.36
N TYR A 228 -2.25 6.57 -24.56
CA TYR A 228 -1.62 5.81 -23.48
C TYR A 228 -2.62 5.32 -22.43
N THR A 229 -3.60 6.15 -22.09
CA THR A 229 -4.66 5.80 -21.14
C THR A 229 -5.53 4.67 -21.67
N GLU A 230 -5.88 4.72 -22.95
CA GLU A 230 -6.67 3.68 -23.63
C GLU A 230 -5.92 2.33 -23.67
N LYS A 231 -4.66 2.34 -24.10
CA LYS A 231 -3.78 1.15 -24.03
C LYS A 231 -3.66 0.61 -22.60
N SER A 232 -3.49 1.50 -21.61
CA SER A 232 -3.42 1.13 -20.20
C SER A 232 -4.72 0.48 -19.70
N ASN A 233 -5.88 0.94 -20.17
CA ASN A 233 -7.17 0.36 -19.83
C ASN A 233 -7.31 -1.06 -20.41
N LEU A 234 -6.94 -1.28 -21.69
CA LEU A 234 -6.96 -2.61 -22.30
C LEU A 234 -6.09 -3.61 -21.53
N LEU A 235 -4.86 -3.23 -21.20
CA LEU A 235 -3.95 -4.06 -20.39
C LEU A 235 -4.51 -4.32 -18.99
N ARG A 236 -5.15 -3.33 -18.36
CA ARG A 236 -5.81 -3.50 -17.06
C ARG A 236 -6.99 -4.47 -17.14
N SER A 237 -7.79 -4.40 -18.20
CA SER A 237 -8.90 -5.34 -18.44
C SER A 237 -8.39 -6.75 -18.66
N ALA A 238 -7.35 -6.94 -19.50
CA ALA A 238 -6.75 -8.25 -19.73
C ALA A 238 -6.22 -8.88 -18.43
N ARG A 239 -5.51 -8.11 -17.59
CA ARG A 239 -5.08 -8.55 -16.25
C ARG A 239 -6.25 -8.93 -15.35
N ALA A 240 -7.33 -8.14 -15.37
CA ALA A 240 -8.51 -8.41 -14.56
C ALA A 240 -9.19 -9.71 -14.99
N SER A 241 -9.36 -9.94 -16.31
CA SER A 241 -9.93 -11.16 -16.84
C SER A 241 -9.08 -12.40 -16.55
N HIS A 242 -7.76 -12.31 -16.71
CA HIS A 242 -6.84 -13.41 -16.36
C HIS A 242 -6.98 -13.78 -14.88
N ARG A 243 -7.04 -12.78 -14.01
CA ARG A 243 -7.22 -12.98 -12.59
C ARG A 243 -8.60 -13.53 -12.22
N GLU A 244 -9.67 -13.12 -12.90
CA GLU A 244 -11.00 -13.69 -12.67
C GLU A 244 -11.07 -15.15 -13.11
N LYS A 245 -10.41 -15.51 -14.21
CA LYS A 245 -10.29 -16.91 -14.66
C LYS A 245 -9.63 -17.77 -13.57
N TRP A 246 -8.54 -17.29 -12.98
CA TRP A 246 -7.90 -17.96 -11.84
C TRP A 246 -8.89 -18.27 -10.72
N PHE A 247 -9.56 -17.25 -10.16
CA PHE A 247 -10.49 -17.45 -9.04
C PHE A 247 -11.76 -18.24 -9.40
N SER A 248 -12.13 -18.28 -10.68
CA SER A 248 -13.31 -19.02 -11.13
C SER A 248 -13.00 -20.50 -11.34
N GLY A 249 -11.77 -20.84 -11.77
CA GLY A 249 -11.34 -22.22 -12.02
C GLY A 249 -10.58 -22.87 -10.86
N SER A 250 -9.99 -22.08 -9.95
CA SER A 250 -9.08 -22.59 -8.92
C SER A 250 -9.71 -23.62 -7.99
N PHE A 251 -11.01 -23.51 -7.71
CA PHE A 251 -11.70 -24.50 -6.88
C PHE A 251 -11.79 -25.87 -7.57
N ASP A 252 -12.23 -25.90 -8.83
CA ASP A 252 -12.41 -27.16 -9.57
C ASP A 252 -11.06 -27.85 -9.80
N GLU A 253 -10.02 -27.07 -10.14
CA GLU A 253 -8.65 -27.57 -10.31
C GLU A 253 -8.09 -28.15 -9.00
N GLU A 254 -8.28 -27.46 -7.88
CA GLU A 254 -7.84 -27.91 -6.56
C GLU A 254 -8.62 -29.15 -6.10
N ALA A 255 -9.94 -29.16 -6.26
CA ALA A 255 -10.79 -30.28 -5.87
C ALA A 255 -10.44 -31.54 -6.66
N GLN A 256 -10.24 -31.43 -7.98
CA GLN A 256 -9.79 -32.55 -8.80
C GLN A 256 -8.42 -33.06 -8.38
N ARG A 257 -7.48 -32.15 -8.03
CA ARG A 257 -6.17 -32.54 -7.53
C ARG A 257 -6.26 -33.32 -6.22
N GLN A 258 -7.01 -32.81 -5.24
CA GLN A 258 -7.18 -33.48 -3.93
C GLN A 258 -7.87 -34.84 -4.05
N LEU A 259 -8.78 -35.01 -5.01
CA LEU A 259 -9.41 -36.30 -5.28
C LEU A 259 -8.46 -37.30 -5.98
N GLN A 260 -7.41 -36.82 -6.65
CA GLN A 260 -6.45 -37.65 -7.39
C GLN A 260 -5.16 -37.97 -6.60
N GLN A 261 -4.76 -37.09 -5.67
CA GLN A 261 -3.58 -37.27 -4.84
C GLN A 261 -3.92 -38.01 -3.53
N GLU A 262 -3.88 -39.34 -3.56
CA GLU A 262 -3.72 -40.13 -2.33
C GLU A 262 -2.24 -40.03 -1.87
N GLY A 263 -1.91 -38.99 -1.10
CA GLY A 263 -0.71 -39.00 -0.23
C GLY A 263 0.61 -38.41 -0.75
N GLU A 264 0.61 -37.50 -1.72
CA GLU A 264 1.82 -36.72 -2.06
C GLU A 264 1.82 -35.33 -1.42
N ASP A 265 2.94 -34.97 -0.78
CA ASP A 265 3.12 -33.70 -0.06
C ASP A 265 3.12 -32.47 -0.99
N ASP A 266 2.39 -31.43 -0.56
CA ASP A 266 2.16 -30.13 -1.23
C ASP A 266 3.46 -29.31 -1.50
N GLU A 267 4.61 -29.76 -1.01
CA GLU A 267 5.90 -29.06 -1.11
C GLU A 267 6.52 -29.06 -2.52
N THR A 268 6.09 -29.96 -3.42
CA THR A 268 6.69 -30.12 -4.76
C THR A 268 6.14 -29.16 -5.82
N LEU A 269 5.10 -28.37 -5.50
CA LEU A 269 4.46 -27.49 -6.46
C LEU A 269 5.28 -26.22 -6.74
N PRO A 270 5.44 -25.80 -8.01
CA PRO A 270 6.10 -24.55 -8.36
C PRO A 270 5.32 -23.35 -7.79
N LYS A 271 5.84 -22.75 -6.71
CA LYS A 271 5.28 -21.51 -6.15
C LYS A 271 5.41 -20.40 -7.19
N PRO A 272 4.34 -19.64 -7.50
CA PRO A 272 4.41 -18.57 -8.48
C PRO A 272 5.51 -17.57 -8.10
N ALA A 273 6.43 -17.34 -9.05
CA ALA A 273 7.65 -16.57 -8.84
C ALA A 273 7.30 -15.12 -8.44
N SER A 274 7.37 -14.84 -7.15
CA SER A 274 7.27 -13.51 -6.61
C SER A 274 8.49 -12.70 -7.03
N LYS A 275 8.32 -11.48 -7.55
CA LYS A 275 9.43 -10.53 -7.72
C LYS A 275 9.93 -9.94 -6.40
N PHE A 276 9.24 -10.23 -5.30
CA PHE A 276 9.54 -9.65 -3.99
C PHE A 276 10.93 -10.03 -3.44
N PRO A 277 11.41 -11.28 -3.54
CA PRO A 277 12.78 -11.63 -3.13
C PRO A 277 13.84 -10.83 -3.90
N LEU A 278 13.65 -10.62 -5.20
CA LEU A 278 14.54 -9.78 -6.01
C LEU A 278 14.54 -8.33 -5.52
N ILE A 279 13.35 -7.76 -5.25
CA ILE A 279 13.24 -6.39 -4.71
C ILE A 279 13.90 -6.27 -3.34
N ARG A 280 13.76 -7.28 -2.47
CA ARG A 280 14.42 -7.34 -1.17
C ARG A 280 15.94 -7.33 -1.32
N HIS A 281 16.47 -8.03 -2.31
CA HIS A 281 17.91 -8.05 -2.59
C HIS A 281 18.42 -6.69 -3.07
N LEU A 282 17.69 -6.00 -3.95
CA LEU A 282 18.08 -4.69 -4.48
C LEU A 282 17.83 -3.52 -3.52
N MET A 283 17.02 -3.71 -2.47
CA MET A 283 16.65 -2.68 -1.50
C MET A 283 16.84 -3.20 -0.07
N PRO A 284 18.08 -3.17 0.48
CA PRO A 284 18.39 -3.75 1.78
C PRO A 284 17.60 -3.12 2.93
N GLU A 285 17.27 -1.84 2.85
CA GLU A 285 16.41 -1.12 3.80
C GLU A 285 15.02 -1.77 3.86
N ARG A 286 14.41 -2.06 2.69
CA ARG A 286 13.13 -2.77 2.62
C ARG A 286 13.23 -4.20 3.14
N ASN A 287 14.36 -4.87 2.92
CA ASN A 287 14.58 -6.22 3.42
C ASN A 287 14.63 -6.26 4.96
N ARG A 288 15.36 -5.31 5.57
CA ARG A 288 15.42 -5.16 7.03
C ARG A 288 14.04 -4.83 7.61
N ILE A 289 13.33 -3.87 7.03
CA ILE A 289 11.94 -3.55 7.43
C ILE A 289 11.06 -4.80 7.32
N ALA A 290 11.11 -5.54 6.22
CA ALA A 290 10.26 -6.73 6.05
C ALA A 290 10.50 -7.81 7.12
N ASN A 291 11.72 -7.92 7.65
CA ASN A 291 12.05 -8.86 8.73
C ASN A 291 11.70 -8.32 10.12
N ALA A 292 11.77 -7.00 10.32
CA ALA A 292 11.59 -6.37 11.63
C ALA A 292 10.15 -5.89 11.88
N LEU A 293 9.37 -5.56 10.84
CA LEU A 293 8.05 -4.94 10.97
C LEU A 293 7.04 -5.82 11.71
N LEU A 294 7.19 -7.14 11.65
CA LEU A 294 6.32 -8.10 12.34
C LEU A 294 6.78 -8.44 13.75
N VAL A 295 7.87 -7.81 14.23
CA VAL A 295 8.41 -8.04 15.57
C VAL A 295 7.79 -7.01 16.51
N THR A 296 7.28 -7.49 17.65
CA THR A 296 6.80 -6.62 18.73
C THR A 296 7.97 -6.03 19.50
N LYS A 297 8.31 -4.77 19.21
CA LYS A 297 9.39 -4.00 19.83
C LYS A 297 8.99 -2.53 19.95
N ASP A 298 9.28 -1.95 21.12
CA ASP A 298 9.10 -0.51 21.35
C ASP A 298 9.95 0.34 20.38
N LEU A 299 9.47 1.53 19.99
CA LEU A 299 10.16 2.41 19.04
C LEU A 299 11.54 2.91 19.54
N GLN A 300 11.75 2.98 20.84
CA GLN A 300 13.03 3.37 21.45
C GLN A 300 14.01 2.21 21.53
N SER A 301 13.59 0.97 21.28
CA SER A 301 14.50 -0.18 21.19
C SER A 301 15.48 -0.02 20.02
N LYS A 302 16.59 -0.78 20.04
CA LYS A 302 17.57 -0.75 18.95
C LYS A 302 16.94 -1.19 17.63
N GLU A 303 16.05 -2.18 17.68
CA GLU A 303 15.32 -2.69 16.53
C GLU A 303 14.32 -1.66 16.00
N GLY A 304 13.53 -1.04 16.88
CA GLY A 304 12.57 0.01 16.52
C GLY A 304 13.23 1.23 15.90
N GLN A 305 14.36 1.68 16.47
CA GLN A 305 15.16 2.78 15.91
C GLN A 305 15.77 2.42 14.55
N ALA A 306 16.22 1.19 14.35
CA ALA A 306 16.73 0.73 13.05
C ALA A 306 15.62 0.75 11.98
N VAL A 307 14.40 0.30 12.32
CA VAL A 307 13.25 0.39 11.41
C VAL A 307 12.90 1.83 11.07
N LEU A 308 12.90 2.73 12.06
CA LEU A 308 12.68 4.17 11.84
C LEU A 308 13.73 4.78 10.91
N GLN A 309 15.02 4.41 11.08
CA GLN A 309 16.10 4.88 10.22
C GLN A 309 15.94 4.38 8.78
N ASP A 310 15.59 3.11 8.59
CA ASP A 310 15.34 2.53 7.27
C ASP A 310 14.14 3.18 6.59
N LEU A 311 13.05 3.42 7.33
CA LEU A 311 11.88 4.14 6.82
C LEU A 311 12.23 5.58 6.44
N CYS A 312 13.03 6.29 7.25
CA CYS A 312 13.45 7.66 6.95
C CYS A 312 14.30 7.70 5.68
N SER A 313 15.23 6.75 5.55
CA SER A 313 16.07 6.60 4.36
C SER A 313 15.21 6.39 3.11
N LEU A 314 14.18 5.54 3.19
CA LEU A 314 13.25 5.33 2.07
C LEU A 314 12.39 6.56 1.72
N CYS A 315 12.14 7.45 2.68
CA CYS A 315 11.41 8.69 2.43
C CYS A 315 12.29 9.81 1.86
N ILE A 316 13.58 9.82 2.20
CA ILE A 316 14.56 10.83 1.77
C ILE A 316 15.18 10.46 0.42
N ASP A 317 15.41 9.16 0.18
CA ASP A 317 16.01 8.67 -1.05
C ASP A 317 15.02 8.82 -2.22
N ASP A 318 15.45 9.53 -3.26
CA ASP A 318 14.72 9.74 -4.50
C ASP A 318 14.45 8.43 -5.26
N ASN A 319 15.14 7.33 -4.92
CA ASN A 319 14.93 5.94 -5.37
C ASN A 319 14.70 5.80 -6.89
N ARG A 320 15.26 6.72 -7.69
CA ARG A 320 15.04 6.77 -9.14
C ARG A 320 15.71 5.59 -9.85
N VAL A 321 16.78 5.06 -9.27
CA VAL A 321 17.55 3.92 -9.78
C VAL A 321 17.84 2.99 -8.61
N ALA A 322 17.48 1.71 -8.75
CA ALA A 322 17.85 0.67 -7.80
C ALA A 322 19.19 0.08 -8.25
N TYR A 323 20.24 0.31 -7.46
CA TYR A 323 21.55 -0.29 -7.67
C TYR A 323 21.65 -1.61 -6.92
N ARG A 324 22.48 -2.54 -7.41
CA ARG A 324 22.90 -3.66 -6.56
C ARG A 324 23.69 -3.12 -5.36
N PRO A 325 23.68 -3.79 -4.20
CA PRO A 325 24.34 -3.29 -2.99
C PRO A 325 25.82 -2.91 -3.18
N ASP A 326 26.50 -3.58 -4.11
CA ASP A 326 27.90 -3.42 -4.52
C ASP A 326 28.11 -2.45 -5.70
N GLU A 327 27.04 -2.02 -6.37
CA GLU A 327 27.08 -1.17 -7.56
C GLU A 327 26.55 0.25 -7.27
N ARG A 328 26.45 0.65 -5.99
CA ARG A 328 26.02 2.02 -5.64
C ARG A 328 27.08 3.04 -6.11
N PRO A 329 26.68 4.12 -6.82
CA PRO A 329 27.63 5.15 -7.23
C PRO A 329 28.22 5.85 -6.01
N VAL A 330 29.53 6.08 -6.01
CA VAL A 330 30.20 6.97 -5.06
C VAL A 330 30.30 8.33 -5.75
N ASP A 331 29.72 9.37 -5.15
CA ASP A 331 29.70 10.74 -5.69
C ASP A 331 29.15 10.88 -7.12
N GLY A 332 28.17 10.04 -7.49
CA GLY A 332 27.52 10.08 -8.80
C GLY A 332 28.31 9.45 -9.94
N VAL A 333 29.42 8.78 -9.63
CA VAL A 333 30.20 7.97 -10.58
C VAL A 333 29.99 6.49 -10.23
N GLU A 334 29.58 5.69 -11.21
CA GLU A 334 29.51 4.23 -11.04
C GLU A 334 30.90 3.71 -10.68
N SER A 335 30.99 2.87 -9.64
CA SER A 335 32.22 2.19 -9.25
C SER A 335 32.75 1.39 -10.45
N SER A 336 33.90 1.78 -11.00
CA SER A 336 34.48 1.17 -12.21
C SER A 336 34.97 -0.26 -12.02
N ASP A 337 34.90 -0.80 -10.81
CA ASP A 337 35.61 -2.04 -10.47
C ASP A 337 34.75 -3.31 -10.68
N ALA A 338 33.49 -3.17 -11.13
CA ALA A 338 32.57 -4.30 -11.28
C ALA A 338 32.67 -5.05 -12.64
N LEU A 339 33.51 -4.60 -13.58
CA LEU A 339 33.53 -5.14 -14.95
C LEU A 339 34.63 -6.17 -15.27
N GLU A 340 35.51 -6.54 -14.33
CA GLU A 340 36.59 -7.50 -14.60
C GLU A 340 36.36 -8.93 -14.09
N ALA A 341 35.24 -9.24 -13.43
CA ALA A 341 35.07 -10.54 -12.77
C ALA A 341 33.96 -11.42 -13.34
N HIS A 342 33.72 -11.46 -14.66
CA HIS A 342 33.03 -12.59 -15.30
C HIS A 342 33.41 -12.68 -16.79
N THR A 343 34.51 -13.38 -17.08
CA THR A 343 34.71 -14.05 -18.38
C THR A 343 34.57 -15.56 -18.19
#